data_AF-A0A2M6YPC7-F1
#
_entry.id   AF-A0A2M6YPC7-F1
#
_cell.length_a   1.000
_cell.length_b   1.000
_cell.length_c   1.000
_cell.angle_alpha   90.00
_cell.angle_beta   90.00
_cell.angle_gamma   90.00
#
_symmetry.space_group_name_H-M   'P 1'
#
loop_
_entity.id
_entity.type
_entity.pdbx_description
1 polymer ?
#
loop_
_entity_poly.entity_id
_entity_poly.type
_entity_poly.pdbx_seq_one_letter_code
_entity_poly.pdbx_strand_id
1 'polypeptide(L)' 'MATVVRKAPGDTEDKLIAKFRKKVIAEQLLDEMKEREFYKPPSVRKKEKLAVIRRSRKRR' A
#
# COMPACT_ATOMS: atom_id res chain seq x y z
N MET A 1 4.03 -11.94 3.21
CA MET A 1 3.06 -12.11 4.31
C MET A 1 1.66 -12.11 3.72
N ALA A 2 0.75 -12.92 4.25
CA ALA A 2 -0.63 -12.94 3.79
C ALA A 2 -1.49 -12.01 4.68
N THR A 3 -2.18 -11.04 4.08
CA THR A 3 -3.17 -10.21 4.77
C THR A 3 -4.42 -11.04 5.07
N VAL A 4 -4.57 -11.50 6.31
CA VAL A 4 -5.77 -12.23 6.77
C VAL A 4 -6.69 -11.29 7.55
N VAL A 5 -7.98 -11.27 7.20
CA VAL A 5 -9.05 -10.59 7.96
C VAL A 5 -10.14 -11.61 8.24
N ARG A 6 -10.52 -11.76 9.52
CA ARG A 6 -11.58 -12.67 9.97
C ARG A 6 -12.87 -11.89 10.20
N LYS A 7 -14.01 -12.49 9.84
CA LYS A 7 -15.34 -11.92 10.07
C LYS A 7 -15.70 -12.00 11.55
N ALA A 8 -16.13 -10.87 12.12
CA ALA A 8 -16.68 -10.84 13.47
C ALA A 8 -18.20 -11.14 13.45
N PRO A 9 -18.77 -11.71 14.52
CA PRO A 9 -20.21 -11.87 14.62
C PRO A 9 -20.89 -10.49 14.55
N GLY A 10 -21.83 -10.32 13.61
CA GLY A 10 -22.52 -9.05 13.36
C GLY A 10 -21.87 -8.10 12.34
N ASP A 11 -20.71 -8.45 11.76
CA ASP A 11 -20.16 -7.70 10.63
C ASP A 11 -20.95 -7.98 9.35
N THR A 12 -21.35 -6.91 8.65
CA THR A 12 -21.81 -6.99 7.27
C THR A 12 -20.63 -7.25 6.34
N GLU A 13 -20.91 -7.82 5.16
CA GLU A 13 -19.88 -8.16 4.17
C GLU A 13 -19.11 -6.92 3.69
N ASP A 14 -19.80 -5.79 3.51
CA ASP A 14 -19.17 -4.52 3.14
C ASP A 14 -18.16 -4.04 4.18
N LYS A 15 -18.48 -4.19 5.48
CA LYS A 15 -17.56 -3.82 6.56
C LYS A 15 -16.32 -4.72 6.56
N LEU A 16 -16.48 -5.99 6.22
CA LEU A 16 -15.36 -6.92 6.08
C LEU A 16 -14.43 -6.52 4.93
N ILE A 17 -15.00 -6.19 3.76
CA ILE A 17 -14.25 -5.72 2.59
C ILE A 17 -13.53 -4.40 2.92
N ALA A 18 -14.19 -3.48 3.62
CA ALA A 18 -13.58 -2.22 4.02
C ALA A 18 -12.40 -2.43 4.98
N LYS A 19 -12.52 -3.33 5.96
CA LYS A 19 -11.42 -3.71 6.87
C LYS A 19 -10.25 -4.32 6.10
N PHE A 20 -10.53 -5.19 5.14
CA PHE A 20 -9.51 -5.77 4.27
C PHE A 20 -8.78 -4.70 3.44
N ARG A 21 -9.53 -3.82 2.76
CA ARG A 21 -8.94 -2.70 2.00
C ARG A 21 -8.05 -1.81 2.86
N LYS A 22 -8.50 -1.46 4.08
CA LYS A 22 -7.69 -0.67 5.02
C LYS A 22 -6.39 -1.38 5.40
N LYS A 23 -6.44 -2.69 5.65
CA LYS A 23 -5.25 -3.49 5.99
C LYS A 23 -4.27 -3.58 4.83
N VAL A 24 -4.75 -3.81 3.61
CA VAL A 24 -3.92 -3.83 2.39
C VAL A 24 -3.21 -2.49 2.14
N ILE A 25 -3.93 -1.38 2.36
CA ILE A 25 -3.35 -0.03 2.23
C ILE A 25 -2.31 0.22 3.33
N ALA A 26 -2.60 -0.16 4.58
CA ALA A 26 -1.68 0.02 5.71
C ALA A 26 -0.38 -0.78 5.52
N GLU A 27 -0.46 -1.97 4.94
CA GLU A 27 0.70 -2.82 4.65
C GLU A 27 1.43 -2.42 3.35
N GLN A 28 0.96 -1.40 2.61
CA GLN A 28 1.54 -0.93 1.34
C GLN A 28 1.77 -2.05 0.31
N LEU A 29 0.97 -3.11 0.37
CA LEU A 29 1.21 -4.35 -0.38
C LEU A 29 1.19 -4.13 -1.90
N LEU A 30 0.26 -3.29 -2.38
CA LEU A 30 0.15 -2.98 -3.80
C LEU A 30 1.33 -2.17 -4.33
N ASP A 31 1.85 -1.24 -3.52
CA ASP A 31 3.01 -0.42 -3.89
C ASP A 31 4.26 -1.30 -3.95
N GLU A 32 4.43 -2.20 -2.98
CA GLU A 32 5.55 -3.14 -2.96
C GLU A 32 5.52 -4.12 -4.14
N MET A 33 4.34 -4.65 -4.49
CA MET A 33 4.21 -5.51 -5.66
C MET A 33 4.63 -4.79 -6.95
N LYS A 34 4.22 -3.54 -7.11
CA LYS A 34 4.57 -2.72 -8.28
C LYS A 34 6.05 -2.35 -8.33
N GLU A 35 6.67 -2.10 -7.17
CA GLU A 35 8.12 -1.85 -7.11
C GLU A 35 8.96 -3.10 -7.43
N ARG A 36 8.44 -4.29 -7.11
CA ARG A 36 9.09 -5.58 -7.36
C ARG A 36 8.81 -6.17 -8.74
N GLU A 37 7.78 -5.69 -9.43
CA GLU A 37 7.38 -6.16 -10.77
C GLU A 37 8.53 -6.08 -11.78
N PHE A 38 9.35 -5.03 -11.69
CA PHE A 38 10.51 -4.84 -12.55
C PHE A 38 11.75 -4.44 -11.75
N TYR A 39 12.92 -4.92 -12.20
CA TYR A 39 14.18 -4.45 -11.64
C TYR A 39 14.38 -2.95 -11.95
N LYS A 40 14.62 -2.17 -10.89
CA LYS A 40 15.02 -0.78 -10.98
C LYS A 40 16.39 -0.60 -10.34
N PRO A 41 17.34 0.06 -11.02
CA PRO A 41 18.62 0.44 -10.42
C PRO A 41 18.43 1.28 -9.15
N PRO A 42 19.36 1.22 -8.18
CA PRO A 42 19.25 1.94 -6.92
C PRO A 42 19.18 3.47 -7.11
N SER A 43 19.81 4.01 -8.15
CA SER A 43 19.74 5.42 -8.54
C SER A 43 18.31 5.85 -8.90
N VAL A 44 17.59 5.03 -9.67
CA VAL A 44 16.19 5.27 -10.07
C VAL A 44 15.27 5.22 -8.86
N ARG A 45 15.42 4.21 -7.99
CA ARG A 45 14.65 4.10 -6.73
C ARG A 45 14.83 5.33 -5.85
N LYS A 46 16.07 5.83 -5.71
CA LYS A 46 16.38 7.05 -4.94
C LYS A 46 15.71 8.29 -5.54
N LYS A 47 15.73 8.42 -6.88
CA LYS A 47 15.07 9.53 -7.60
C LYS A 47 13.56 9.50 -7.41
N GLU A 48 12.93 8.34 -7.54
CA GLU A 48 11.48 8.16 -7.33
C GLU A 48 11.07 8.52 -5.89
N LYS A 49 11.80 8.02 -4.90
CA LYS A 49 11.56 8.34 -3.48
C LYS A 49 11.62 9.84 -3.20
N LEU A 50 12.63 10.54 -3.71
CA LEU A 50 12.75 11.99 -3.58
C LEU A 50 11.60 12.74 -4.28
N ALA A 51 11.17 12.26 -5.45
CA ALA A 51 10.05 12.86 -6.18
C ALA A 51 8.71 12.70 -5.42
N VAL A 52 8.50 11.59 -4.72
CA VAL A 52 7.32 11.38 -3.86
C VAL A 52 7.35 12.34 -2.68
N ILE A 53 8.49 12.47 -1.99
CA ILE A 53 8.66 13.41 -0.86
C ILE A 53 8.43 14.86 -1.31
N ARG A 54 8.96 15.25 -2.47
CA ARG A 54 8.76 16.60 -3.01
C ARG A 54 7.29 16.87 -3.33
N ARG A 55 6.59 15.89 -3.90
CA ARG A 55 5.15 15.99 -4.20
C ARG A 55 4.29 16.09 -2.94
N SER A 56 4.62 15.33 -1.89
CA SER A 56 3.88 15.40 -0.62
C SER A 56 4.08 16.73 0.09
N ARG A 57 5.30 17.29 0.07
CA ARG A 57 5.60 18.62 0.62
C ARG A 57 4.87 19.75 -0.09
N LYS A 58 4.65 19.65 -1.42
CA LYS A 58 3.91 20.67 -2.20
C LYS A 58 2.39 20.64 -1.96
N ARG A 59 1.85 19.53 -1.45
CA ARG A 59 0.42 19.36 -1.18
C ARG A 59 0.01 19.78 0.24
N ARG A 60 0.97 20.00 1.14
CA ARG A 60 0.77 20.67 2.43
C ARG A 60 0.90 22.17 2.22
#